data_AF-A0A844U394-F1
#
_entry.id   AF-A0A844U394-F1
#
_cell.length_a   1.000
_cell.length_b   1.000
_cell.length_c   1.000
_cell.angle_alpha   90.00
_cell.angle_beta   90.00
_cell.angle_gamma   90.00
#
_symmetry.space_group_name_H-M   'P 1'
#
loop_
_entity.id
_entity.type
_entity.pdbx_description
1 polymer ?
#
loop_
_entity_poly.entity_id
_entity_poly.type
_entity_poly.pdbx_seq_one_letter_code
_entity_poly.pdbx_strand_id
1 'polypeptide(L)' 'MKTQISYTKLNGDKGMALVNGSISSDLQAKRELAYKLELLIVDEPHGELENIDARLRTFGIDPGSVKYQHISE' A
#
# COMPACT_ATOMS: atom_id res chain seq x y z
N MET A 1 -4.53 -17.39 4.85
CA MET A 1 -4.97 -16.60 3.69
C MET A 1 -3.95 -15.51 3.42
N LYS A 2 -3.58 -15.34 2.16
CA LYS A 2 -2.70 -14.26 1.72
C LYS A 2 -3.52 -13.25 0.91
N THR A 3 -3.02 -12.04 0.79
CA THR A 3 -3.55 -11.06 -0.13
C THR A 3 -2.42 -10.54 -1.01
N GLN A 4 -2.66 -10.55 -2.31
CA GLN A 4 -1.79 -9.92 -3.29
C GLN A 4 -2.22 -8.47 -3.47
N ILE A 5 -1.29 -7.54 -3.34
CA ILE A 5 -1.49 -6.12 -3.60
C ILE A 5 -0.71 -5.76 -4.85
N SER A 6 -1.40 -5.28 -5.87
CA SER A 6 -0.80 -4.77 -7.10
C SER A 6 -0.86 -3.25 -7.09
N TYR A 7 0.21 -2.60 -7.53
CA TYR A 7 0.31 -1.15 -7.58
C TYR A 7 1.14 -0.70 -8.79
N THR A 8 0.96 0.54 -9.20
CA THR A 8 1.74 1.19 -10.25
C THR A 8 2.55 2.31 -9.61
N LYS A 9 3.80 2.43 -10.02
CA LYS A 9 4.69 3.52 -9.65
C LYS A 9 4.45 4.73 -10.55
N LEU A 10 4.76 5.92 -10.06
CA LEU A 10 4.62 7.19 -10.78
C LEU A 10 5.52 7.25 -12.04
N ASN A 11 6.56 6.41 -12.11
CA ASN A 11 7.40 6.26 -13.30
C ASN A 11 6.81 5.30 -14.36
N GLY A 12 5.63 4.71 -14.11
CA GLY A 12 4.97 3.75 -15.00
C GLY A 12 5.29 2.28 -14.71
N ASP A 13 6.23 1.99 -13.82
CA ASP A 13 6.55 0.60 -13.44
C ASP A 13 5.40 -0.02 -12.65
N LYS A 14 5.20 -1.32 -12.82
CA LYS A 14 4.21 -2.07 -12.04
C LYS A 14 4.92 -2.84 -10.93
N GLY A 15 4.32 -2.82 -9.75
CA GLY A 15 4.78 -3.54 -8.57
C GLY A 15 3.70 -4.46 -8.02
N MET A 16 4.16 -5.48 -7.31
CA MET A 16 3.30 -6.44 -6.62
C MET A 16 3.90 -6.74 -5.26
N ALA A 17 3.06 -6.79 -4.23
CA ALA A 17 3.42 -7.12 -2.86
C ALA A 17 2.49 -8.23 -2.35
N LEU A 18 3.07 -9.24 -1.71
CA LEU A 18 2.32 -10.28 -1.01
C LEU A 18 2.27 -9.95 0.47
N VAL A 19 1.07 -9.83 1.00
CA VAL A 19 0.82 -9.58 2.42
C VAL A 19 0.06 -10.75 3.04
N ASN A 20 0.33 -10.99 4.31
CA ASN A 20 -0.33 -12.06 5.06
C ASN A 20 -1.61 -11.52 5.70
N GLY A 21 -2.69 -12.30 5.65
CA GLY A 21 -3.98 -11.90 6.20
C GLY A 21 -4.98 -11.48 5.12
N SER A 22 -6.12 -10.98 5.58
CA SER A 22 -7.23 -10.55 4.74
C SER A 22 -7.31 -9.03 4.74
N ILE A 23 -7.26 -8.42 3.56
CA ILE A 23 -7.51 -6.98 3.40
C ILE A 23 -8.98 -6.75 3.08
N SER A 24 -9.66 -5.96 3.90
CA SER A 24 -11.10 -5.70 3.73
C SER A 24 -11.41 -4.32 3.15
N SER A 25 -10.40 -3.47 2.95
CA SER A 25 -10.56 -2.11 2.41
C SER A 25 -9.33 -1.62 1.67
N ASP A 26 -9.52 -0.68 0.73
CA ASP A 26 -8.43 -0.01 0.02
C ASP A 26 -7.46 0.70 0.98
N LEU A 27 -7.98 1.31 2.05
CA LEU A 27 -7.13 1.96 3.06
C LEU A 27 -6.20 0.94 3.73
N GLN A 28 -6.73 -0.23 4.09
CA GLN A 28 -5.94 -1.31 4.67
C GLN A 28 -4.92 -1.84 3.65
N ALA A 29 -5.30 -1.98 2.36
CA ALA A 29 -4.36 -2.36 1.30
C ALA A 29 -3.17 -1.40 1.21
N LYS A 30 -3.42 -0.09 1.20
CA LYS A 30 -2.38 0.93 1.13
C LYS A 30 -1.49 0.95 2.37
N ARG A 31 -2.07 0.74 3.56
CA ARG A 31 -1.33 0.62 4.82
C ARG A 31 -0.41 -0.59 4.81
N GLU A 32 -0.94 -1.77 4.46
CA GLU A 32 -0.18 -3.02 4.36
C GLU A 32 0.92 -2.94 3.30
N LEU A 33 0.63 -2.34 2.14
CA LEU A 33 1.62 -2.10 1.09
C LEU A 33 2.78 -1.23 1.60
N ALA A 34 2.46 -0.12 2.24
CA ALA A 34 3.47 0.79 2.76
C ALA A 34 4.29 0.15 3.89
N TYR A 35 3.66 -0.66 4.75
CA TYR A 35 4.37 -1.45 5.75
C TYR A 35 5.30 -2.48 5.10
N LYS A 36 4.81 -3.21 4.10
CA LYS A 36 5.56 -4.25 3.38
C LYS A 36 6.78 -3.72 2.63
N LEU A 37 6.67 -2.50 2.11
CA LEU A 37 7.76 -1.80 1.43
C LEU A 37 8.69 -1.06 2.41
N GLU A 38 8.46 -1.23 3.72
CA GLU A 38 9.25 -0.57 4.78
C GLU A 38 9.33 0.94 4.56
N LEU A 39 8.21 1.53 4.14
CA LEU A 39 8.06 2.98 3.94
C LEU A 39 7.97 3.68 5.32
N LEU A 40 9.06 3.62 6.07
CA LEU A 40 9.25 4.30 7.34
C LEU A 40 9.49 5.78 7.04
N ILE A 41 8.60 6.64 7.49
CA ILE A 41 8.90 8.07 7.66
C ILE A 41 8.67 8.41 9.13
N VAL A 42 9.72 9.01 9.68
CA VAL A 42 9.92 9.52 11.02
C VAL A 42 8.77 10.47 11.39
N ASP A 43 8.25 10.29 12.61
CA ASP A 43 7.39 11.21 13.38
C ASP A 43 6.74 12.38 12.61
N GLU A 44 5.46 12.24 12.24
CA GLU A 44 4.56 13.40 12.26
C GLU A 44 3.25 13.03 12.97
N PRO A 45 2.88 13.76 14.03
CA PRO A 45 1.64 13.53 14.75
C PRO A 45 0.48 14.24 14.03
N HIS A 46 -0.65 13.56 13.94
CA HIS A 46 -2.00 14.04 13.55
C HIS A 46 -2.40 13.85 12.08
N GLY A 47 -3.39 12.97 11.85
CA GLY A 47 -4.15 12.88 10.59
C GLY A 47 -4.02 11.54 9.86
N GLU A 48 -4.52 10.45 10.47
CA GLU A 48 -4.30 9.04 10.07
C GLU A 48 -4.81 8.58 8.69
N LEU A 49 -5.50 9.43 7.93
CA LEU A 49 -6.13 9.08 6.65
C LEU A 49 -5.53 9.83 5.46
N GLU A 50 -5.18 11.11 5.61
CA GLU A 50 -4.62 11.90 4.52
C GLU A 50 -3.15 11.55 4.21
N ASN A 51 -2.43 10.94 5.16
CA ASN A 51 -0.97 10.79 5.02
C ASN A 51 -0.53 9.49 4.30
N ILE A 52 -1.36 8.44 4.22
CA ILE A 52 -0.95 7.19 3.52
C ILE A 52 -0.84 7.39 2.01
N ASP A 53 -1.75 8.15 1.40
CA ASP A 53 -1.70 8.44 -0.04
C ASP A 53 -0.50 9.33 -0.37
N ALA A 54 -0.26 10.36 0.47
CA ALA A 54 0.94 11.18 0.38
C ALA A 54 2.22 10.33 0.54
N ARG A 55 2.26 9.43 1.52
CA ARG A 55 3.38 8.51 1.75
C ARG A 55 3.65 7.62 0.54
N LEU A 56 2.64 6.99 -0.04
CA LEU A 56 2.81 6.19 -1.25
C LEU A 56 3.39 7.04 -2.39
N ARG A 57 2.87 8.25 -2.61
CA ARG A 57 3.40 9.17 -3.63
C ARG A 57 4.84 9.58 -3.39
N THR A 58 5.25 9.84 -2.14
CA THR A 58 6.64 10.17 -1.77
C THR A 58 7.61 9.06 -2.20
N PHE A 59 7.18 7.81 -2.10
CA PHE A 59 7.96 6.64 -2.56
C PHE A 59 7.72 6.29 -4.02
N GLY A 60 7.11 7.19 -4.78
CA GLY A 60 6.89 7.02 -6.21
C GLY A 60 5.81 6.00 -6.53
N ILE A 61 4.82 5.77 -5.67
CA ILE A 61 3.68 4.88 -5.90
C ILE A 61 2.41 5.70 -6.11
N ASP A 62 1.62 5.33 -7.11
CA ASP A 62 0.30 5.92 -7.31
C ASP A 62 -0.72 5.25 -6.36
N PRO A 63 -1.25 5.96 -5.34
CA PRO A 63 -2.23 5.41 -4.42
C PRO A 63 -3.56 5.04 -5.10
N GLY A 64 -3.91 5.66 -6.23
CA GLY A 64 -5.12 5.33 -6.99
C GLY A 64 -5.02 4.00 -7.74
N SER A 65 -3.80 3.50 -7.94
CA SER A 65 -3.54 2.25 -8.66
C SER A 65 -3.51 1.00 -7.77
N VAL A 66 -3.58 1.18 -6.45
CA VAL A 66 -3.48 0.10 -5.47
C VAL A 66 -4.73 -0.77 -5.55
N LYS A 67 -4.54 -2.06 -5.86
CA LYS A 67 -5.60 -3.08 -5.90
C LYS A 67 -5.19 -4.28 -5.08
N TYR A 68 -6.14 -4.86 -4.34
CA TYR A 68 -5.90 -6.05 -3.55
C TYR A 68 -6.74 -7.23 -4.05
N GLN A 69 -6.17 -8.42 -3.99
CA GLN A 69 -6.80 -9.68 -4.37
C GLN A 69 -6.50 -10.75 -3.32
N HIS A 70 -7.56 -11.35 -2.76
CA HIS A 70 -7.41 -12.45 -1.83
C HIS A 70 -6.96 -13.71 -2.57
N ILE A 71 -5.91 -14.33 -2.05
CA ILE A 71 -5.39 -15.62 -2.50
C ILE A 71 -5.50 -16.58 -1.32
N SER A 72 -6.53 -17.42 -1.39
CA SER A 72 -6.69 -18.57 -0.51
C SER A 72 -5.75 -19.67 -0.99
N GLU A 73 -4.94 -20.19 -0.08
CA GLU A 73 -4.12 -21.39 -0.26
C GLU A 73 -4.94 -22.58 0.27
#